data_AF-A0A7Y3TZ22-F1
#
_entry.id   AF-A0A7Y3TZ22-F1
#
_cell.length_a   1.000
_cell.length_b   1.000
_cell.length_c   1.000
_cell.angle_alpha   90.00
_cell.angle_beta   90.00
_cell.angle_gamma   90.00
#
_symmetry.space_group_name_H-M   'P 1'
#
loop_
_entity.id
_entity.type
_entity.pdbx_description
1 polymer ?
#
loop_
_entity_poly.entity_id
_entity_poly.type
_entity_poly.pdbx_seq_one_letter_code
_entity_poly.pdbx_strand_id
1 'polypeptide(L)'
;MAQNGPSCQVAPHTIPLLETPADHRAALAPDQRSAMIAWCKGQKPAWPKITADVHKAMQDRLSRWVGQPDTFITPNEFNGWRLIKLLDRINALYVDIDMHDGDCDVDMQRMAWDAVAALERAHAPPPNVIVYTGRGIHLYWTLSEALPAAALPRWQACQRALVKLLQGDPQSADATRVLRMIGTTNTKANGWKVTAEVVVPQRYTFDELADAILPFTRAEIRDISAARAKKQAKQGNRKASGTIFDRWHLVYQDLHRILDFHWFGGVP
;
A
#
# COMPACT_ATOMS: atom_id res chain seq x y z
N MET A 1 13.29 -52.84 -26.65
CA MET A 1 12.09 -52.31 -25.95
C MET A 1 12.57 -51.22 -25.00
N ALA A 2 12.55 -49.97 -25.43
CA ALA A 2 12.89 -48.82 -24.57
C ALA A 2 11.58 -48.19 -24.08
N GLN A 3 11.38 -48.17 -22.76
CA GLN A 3 10.22 -47.56 -22.13
C GLN A 3 10.47 -46.05 -21.98
N ASN A 4 9.62 -45.24 -22.61
CA ASN A 4 9.59 -43.79 -22.45
C ASN A 4 9.00 -43.47 -21.07
N GLY A 5 9.75 -42.76 -20.24
CA GLY A 5 9.26 -42.17 -18.99
C GLY A 5 8.31 -40.99 -19.26
N PRO A 6 7.46 -40.61 -18.28
CA PRO A 6 6.46 -39.57 -18.47
C PRO A 6 7.16 -38.21 -18.60
N SER A 7 6.98 -37.58 -19.76
CA SER A 7 7.37 -36.20 -19.98
C SER A 7 6.53 -35.31 -19.07
N CYS A 8 7.20 -34.61 -18.15
CA CYS A 8 6.61 -33.52 -17.38
C CYS A 8 6.24 -32.39 -18.35
N GLN A 9 4.98 -32.35 -18.76
CA GLN A 9 4.44 -31.26 -19.56
C GLN A 9 4.33 -30.03 -18.66
N VAL A 10 5.32 -29.14 -18.73
CA VAL A 10 5.20 -27.79 -18.18
C VAL A 10 4.18 -27.06 -19.05
N ALA A 11 3.01 -26.77 -18.48
CA ALA A 11 1.98 -25.98 -19.17
C ALA A 11 2.58 -24.63 -19.61
N PRO A 12 2.28 -24.13 -20.82
CA PRO A 12 2.80 -22.86 -21.28
C PRO A 12 2.41 -21.76 -20.30
N HIS A 13 3.39 -20.95 -19.89
CA HIS A 13 3.19 -19.80 -19.01
C HIS A 13 2.43 -18.70 -19.77
N THR A 14 1.11 -18.84 -19.90
CA THR A 14 0.25 -17.79 -20.44
C THR A 14 0.20 -16.66 -19.42
N ILE A 15 0.67 -15.48 -19.81
CA ILE A 15 0.51 -14.26 -18.99
C ILE A 15 -1.00 -14.00 -18.88
N PRO A 16 -1.55 -13.92 -17.65
CA PRO A 16 -2.99 -13.75 -17.48
C PRO A 16 -3.42 -12.38 -17.99
N LEU A 17 -4.49 -12.35 -18.78
CA LEU A 17 -5.11 -11.13 -19.26
C LEU A 17 -5.97 -10.54 -18.14
N LEU A 18 -5.71 -9.30 -17.74
CA LEU A 18 -6.45 -8.59 -16.69
C LEU A 18 -7.33 -7.51 -17.31
N GLU A 19 -8.58 -7.85 -17.63
CA GLU A 19 -9.49 -6.95 -18.34
C GLU A 19 -10.78 -6.64 -17.59
N THR A 20 -11.13 -7.45 -16.60
CA THR A 20 -12.41 -7.36 -15.92
C THR A 20 -12.27 -7.08 -14.42
N PRO A 21 -13.36 -6.60 -13.77
CA PRO A 21 -13.47 -6.55 -12.31
C PRO A 21 -13.16 -7.88 -11.61
N ALA A 22 -13.55 -9.00 -12.22
CA ALA A 22 -13.31 -10.33 -11.68
C ALA A 22 -11.82 -10.68 -11.70
N ASP A 23 -11.13 -10.34 -12.79
CA ASP A 23 -9.67 -10.55 -12.92
C ASP A 23 -8.91 -9.70 -11.91
N HIS A 24 -9.33 -8.44 -11.69
CA HIS A 24 -8.72 -7.57 -10.69
C HIS A 24 -8.82 -8.16 -9.28
N ARG A 25 -10.01 -8.63 -8.90
CA ARG A 25 -10.22 -9.29 -7.60
C ARG A 25 -9.37 -10.55 -7.49
N ALA A 26 -9.30 -11.38 -8.54
CA ALA A 26 -8.49 -12.59 -8.53
C ALA A 26 -6.98 -12.31 -8.46
N ALA A 27 -6.51 -11.25 -9.12
CA ALA A 27 -5.13 -10.78 -9.03
C ALA A 27 -4.77 -10.34 -7.61
N LEU A 28 -5.67 -9.63 -6.92
CA LEU A 28 -5.44 -9.17 -5.55
C LEU A 28 -5.60 -10.29 -4.52
N ALA A 29 -6.75 -10.96 -4.50
CA ALA A 29 -7.16 -11.88 -3.44
C ALA A 29 -7.61 -13.25 -4.00
N PRO A 30 -6.69 -14.11 -4.47
CA PRO A 30 -7.06 -15.42 -5.03
C PRO A 30 -7.79 -16.28 -4.00
N ASP A 31 -7.30 -16.30 -2.75
CA ASP A 31 -7.83 -17.06 -1.62
C ASP A 31 -8.61 -16.18 -0.62
N GLN A 32 -9.44 -15.29 -1.17
CA GLN A 32 -10.27 -14.37 -0.39
C GLN A 32 -11.06 -15.10 0.71
N ARG A 33 -11.05 -14.58 1.94
CA ARG A 33 -11.82 -15.14 3.06
C ARG A 33 -12.79 -14.16 3.71
N SER A 34 -12.48 -12.87 3.62
CA SER A 34 -13.24 -11.78 4.23
C SER A 34 -13.70 -10.79 3.15
N ALA A 35 -14.44 -9.77 3.54
CA ALA A 35 -15.07 -8.87 2.57
C ALA A 35 -14.05 -7.88 1.98
N MET A 36 -13.94 -7.84 0.66
CA MET A 36 -13.40 -6.66 -0.03
C MET A 36 -14.56 -5.66 -0.21
N ILE A 37 -14.26 -4.36 -0.28
CA ILE A 37 -15.26 -3.32 -0.42
C ILE A 37 -15.07 -2.63 -1.76
N ALA A 38 -16.14 -2.52 -2.54
CA ALA A 38 -16.16 -1.66 -3.71
C ALA A 38 -16.82 -0.32 -3.39
N TRP A 39 -16.45 0.71 -4.16
CA TRP A 39 -17.14 1.99 -4.18
C TRP A 39 -17.62 2.26 -5.60
N CYS A 40 -18.93 2.36 -5.78
CA CYS A 40 -19.57 2.66 -7.06
C CYS A 40 -20.14 4.07 -6.97
N LYS A 41 -19.39 5.07 -7.46
CA LYS A 41 -19.79 6.47 -7.33
C LYS A 41 -21.08 6.74 -8.11
N GLY A 42 -22.08 7.31 -7.44
CA GLY A 42 -23.38 7.63 -8.07
C GLY A 42 -24.31 6.43 -8.27
N GLN A 43 -23.94 5.23 -7.80
CA GLN A 43 -24.77 4.02 -7.91
C GLN A 43 -25.32 3.58 -6.55
N LYS A 44 -26.37 2.76 -6.55
CA LYS A 44 -26.94 2.13 -5.35
C LYS A 44 -26.86 0.60 -5.48
N PRO A 45 -26.33 -0.12 -4.46
CA PRO A 45 -25.65 0.43 -3.29
C PRO A 45 -24.32 1.12 -3.68
N ALA A 46 -23.99 2.22 -3.02
CA ALA A 46 -22.73 2.94 -3.31
C ALA A 46 -21.49 2.19 -2.82
N TRP A 47 -21.64 1.37 -1.78
CA TRP A 47 -20.55 0.62 -1.15
C TRP A 47 -20.86 -0.88 -1.06
N PRO A 48 -20.94 -1.58 -2.20
CA PRO A 48 -21.19 -3.01 -2.20
C PRO A 48 -20.03 -3.77 -1.56
N LYS A 49 -20.36 -4.77 -0.74
CA LYS A 49 -19.39 -5.72 -0.19
C LYS A 49 -19.22 -6.89 -1.15
N ILE A 50 -17.98 -7.20 -1.47
CA ILE A 50 -17.55 -8.36 -2.25
C ILE A 50 -17.18 -9.42 -1.21
N THR A 51 -18.14 -10.26 -0.83
CA THR A 51 -17.97 -11.33 0.18
C THR A 51 -17.43 -12.58 -0.47
N ALA A 52 -16.69 -13.42 0.27
CA ALA A 52 -16.21 -14.72 -0.21
C ALA A 52 -17.38 -15.72 -0.41
N ASP A 53 -18.21 -15.45 -1.42
CA ASP A 53 -19.36 -16.25 -1.82
C ASP A 53 -18.89 -17.41 -2.72
N VAL A 54 -19.82 -18.30 -3.09
CA VAL A 54 -19.61 -19.30 -4.15
C VAL A 54 -19.09 -18.60 -5.41
N HIS A 55 -17.95 -19.08 -5.92
CA HIS A 55 -17.16 -18.45 -7.00
C HIS A 55 -18.00 -17.90 -8.15
N LYS A 56 -19.00 -18.65 -8.63
CA LYS A 56 -19.89 -18.23 -9.71
C LYS A 56 -20.73 -17.00 -9.38
N ALA A 57 -21.36 -16.96 -8.20
CA ALA A 57 -22.19 -15.84 -7.78
C ALA A 57 -21.36 -14.55 -7.62
N MET A 58 -20.12 -14.69 -7.14
CA MET A 58 -19.16 -13.58 -7.11
C MET A 58 -18.86 -13.06 -8.52
N GLN A 59 -18.48 -13.95 -9.45
CA GLN A 59 -18.17 -13.57 -10.83
C GLN A 59 -19.36 -12.89 -11.51
N ASP A 60 -20.58 -13.42 -11.33
CA ASP A 60 -21.80 -12.83 -11.88
C ASP A 60 -22.10 -11.43 -11.32
N ARG A 61 -21.68 -11.14 -10.09
CA ARG A 61 -21.80 -9.80 -9.49
C ARG A 61 -20.77 -8.84 -10.06
N LEU A 62 -19.52 -9.30 -10.20
CA LEU A 62 -18.41 -8.47 -10.70
C LEU A 62 -18.53 -8.19 -12.21
N SER A 63 -19.08 -9.11 -12.99
CA SER A 63 -19.31 -8.92 -14.43
C SER A 63 -20.26 -7.75 -14.72
N ARG A 64 -21.20 -7.45 -13.82
CA ARG A 64 -22.11 -6.29 -13.92
C ARG A 64 -21.40 -4.95 -13.80
N TRP A 65 -20.18 -4.93 -13.26
CA TRP A 65 -19.38 -3.72 -13.15
C TRP A 65 -18.47 -3.46 -14.36
N VAL A 66 -18.42 -4.37 -15.32
CA VAL A 66 -17.72 -4.13 -16.58
C VAL A 66 -18.33 -2.90 -17.27
N GLY A 67 -17.48 -1.95 -17.63
CA GLY A 67 -17.85 -0.68 -18.26
C GLY A 67 -18.50 0.35 -17.34
N GLN A 68 -18.80 0.01 -16.08
CA GLN A 68 -19.44 0.95 -15.17
C GLN A 68 -18.52 2.13 -14.86
N PRO A 69 -19.05 3.36 -14.75
CA PRO A 69 -18.24 4.53 -14.42
C PRO A 69 -17.82 4.54 -12.95
N ASP A 70 -16.64 5.10 -12.69
CA ASP A 70 -16.13 5.49 -11.38
C ASP A 70 -16.34 4.43 -10.28
N THR A 71 -15.89 3.22 -10.59
CA THR A 71 -15.94 2.09 -9.67
C THR A 71 -14.54 1.74 -9.17
N PHE A 72 -14.44 1.53 -7.86
CA PHE A 72 -13.19 1.33 -7.12
C PHE A 72 -13.30 0.08 -6.23
N ILE A 73 -12.16 -0.47 -5.82
CA ILE A 73 -12.05 -1.67 -4.97
C ILE A 73 -10.98 -1.49 -3.90
N THR A 74 -11.20 -2.01 -2.70
CA THR A 74 -10.14 -2.13 -1.69
C THR A 74 -9.19 -3.27 -2.05
N PRO A 75 -7.86 -3.08 -2.02
CA PRO A 75 -6.92 -4.19 -2.22
C PRO A 75 -6.99 -5.23 -1.10
N ASN A 76 -7.33 -4.78 0.11
CA ASN A 76 -7.34 -5.57 1.33
C ASN A 76 -8.76 -6.01 1.72
N GLU A 77 -8.82 -6.97 2.64
CA GLU A 77 -10.06 -7.57 3.15
C GLU A 77 -10.35 -7.13 4.59
N PHE A 78 -11.65 -7.03 4.89
CA PHE A 78 -12.16 -6.50 6.14
C PHE A 78 -13.25 -7.39 6.73
N ASN A 79 -13.31 -7.39 8.06
CA ASN A 79 -14.41 -7.90 8.85
C ASN A 79 -15.59 -6.90 8.79
N GLY A 80 -16.21 -6.80 7.62
CA GLY A 80 -17.43 -6.04 7.39
C GLY A 80 -17.25 -4.69 6.70
N TRP A 81 -16.41 -3.79 7.23
CA TRP A 81 -16.24 -2.42 6.66
C TRP A 81 -14.78 -1.98 6.65
N ARG A 82 -14.42 -1.08 5.72
CA ARG A 82 -13.03 -0.60 5.48
C ARG A 82 -12.49 0.33 6.58
N LEU A 83 -12.33 -0.19 7.79
CA LEU A 83 -11.69 0.50 8.91
C LEU A 83 -10.44 -0.26 9.30
N ILE A 84 -9.40 0.44 9.75
CA ILE A 84 -8.17 -0.19 10.24
C ILE A 84 -8.47 -1.21 11.35
N LYS A 85 -9.38 -0.91 12.28
CA LYS A 85 -9.79 -1.83 13.36
C LYS A 85 -10.51 -3.09 12.86
N LEU A 86 -11.02 -3.08 11.63
CA LEU A 86 -11.72 -4.19 10.97
C LEU A 86 -10.88 -4.80 9.86
N LEU A 87 -9.64 -4.35 9.65
CA LEU A 87 -8.72 -4.97 8.71
C LEU A 87 -8.51 -6.43 9.12
N ASP A 88 -8.65 -7.34 8.17
CA ASP A 88 -8.54 -8.77 8.41
C ASP A 88 -7.31 -9.34 7.70
N ARG A 89 -7.25 -9.13 6.38
CA ARG A 89 -6.18 -9.65 5.53
C ARG A 89 -5.64 -8.57 4.61
N ILE A 90 -4.31 -8.51 4.50
CA ILE A 90 -3.59 -7.60 3.59
C ILE A 90 -3.07 -8.43 2.42
N ASN A 91 -3.48 -8.07 1.20
CA ASN A 91 -3.24 -8.91 0.01
C ASN A 91 -2.11 -8.42 -0.89
N ALA A 92 -1.78 -7.13 -0.82
CA ALA A 92 -0.81 -6.51 -1.71
C ALA A 92 -0.18 -5.25 -1.07
N LEU A 93 0.97 -4.84 -1.60
CA LEU A 93 1.44 -3.45 -1.53
C LEU A 93 0.96 -2.73 -2.80
N TYR A 94 0.81 -1.41 -2.72
CA TYR A 94 0.32 -0.65 -3.87
C TYR A 94 0.80 0.80 -3.89
N VAL A 95 1.04 1.37 -5.06
CA VAL A 95 1.33 2.81 -5.16
C VAL A 95 0.41 3.40 -6.21
N ASP A 96 -0.28 4.48 -5.84
CA ASP A 96 -1.07 5.30 -6.75
C ASP A 96 -0.21 6.49 -7.19
N ILE A 97 -0.01 6.65 -8.50
CA ILE A 97 0.72 7.76 -9.11
C ILE A 97 -0.27 8.45 -10.05
N ASP A 98 -0.83 9.58 -9.63
CA ASP A 98 -1.83 10.34 -10.37
C ASP A 98 -1.30 11.74 -10.67
N MET A 99 -1.57 12.25 -11.89
CA MET A 99 -1.35 13.66 -12.18
C MET A 99 -2.60 14.45 -11.76
N HIS A 100 -2.46 15.16 -10.64
CA HIS A 100 -3.54 16.02 -10.12
C HIS A 100 -3.67 17.34 -10.89
N ASP A 101 -2.57 17.83 -11.49
CA ASP A 101 -2.49 19.15 -12.10
C ASP A 101 -2.15 19.06 -13.60
N GLY A 102 -3.17 19.20 -14.45
CA GLY A 102 -2.96 19.38 -15.88
C GLY A 102 -4.20 19.07 -16.72
N ASP A 103 -4.59 20.03 -17.56
CA ASP A 103 -5.47 19.82 -18.73
C ASP A 103 -4.72 19.11 -19.90
N CYS A 104 -3.51 18.60 -19.65
CA CYS A 104 -2.68 17.91 -20.62
C CYS A 104 -3.01 16.40 -20.67
N ASP A 105 -2.87 15.82 -21.86
CA ASP A 105 -2.94 14.37 -22.04
C ASP A 105 -1.89 13.68 -21.16
N VAL A 106 -2.35 12.79 -20.27
CA VAL A 106 -1.48 12.04 -19.37
C VAL A 106 -0.88 10.86 -20.13
N ASP A 107 0.44 10.89 -20.34
CA ASP A 107 1.19 9.76 -20.87
C ASP A 107 1.48 8.73 -19.76
N MET A 108 0.49 7.87 -19.50
CA MET A 108 0.61 6.83 -18.47
C MET A 108 1.65 5.75 -18.83
N GLN A 109 1.95 5.56 -20.12
CA GLN A 109 3.00 4.63 -20.54
C GLN A 109 4.36 5.16 -20.11
N ARG A 110 4.60 6.46 -20.30
CA ARG A 110 5.79 7.13 -19.79
C ARG A 110 5.88 7.07 -18.27
N MET A 111 4.77 7.30 -17.56
CA MET A 111 4.72 7.17 -16.10
C MET A 111 5.09 5.75 -15.63
N ALA A 112 4.58 4.72 -16.30
CA ALA A 112 4.89 3.33 -15.99
C ALA A 112 6.37 3.03 -16.22
N TRP A 113 6.92 3.48 -17.35
CA TRP A 113 8.35 3.35 -17.68
C TRP A 113 9.23 4.02 -16.63
N ASP A 114 8.93 5.27 -16.28
CA ASP A 114 9.73 6.03 -15.31
C ASP A 114 9.65 5.42 -13.90
N ALA A 115 8.49 4.88 -13.51
CA ALA A 115 8.30 4.16 -12.25
C ALA A 115 9.10 2.85 -12.20
N VAL A 116 9.05 2.03 -13.26
CA VAL A 116 9.84 0.79 -13.35
C VAL A 116 11.33 1.11 -13.31
N ALA A 117 11.79 2.10 -14.08
CA ALA A 117 13.19 2.51 -14.09
C ALA A 117 13.64 3.05 -12.71
N ALA A 118 12.76 3.70 -11.95
CA ALA A 118 13.06 4.13 -10.58
C ALA A 118 13.22 2.95 -9.61
N LEU A 119 12.38 1.92 -9.73
CA LEU A 119 12.51 0.69 -8.95
C LEU A 119 13.82 -0.03 -9.26
N GLU A 120 14.15 -0.18 -10.54
CA GLU A 120 15.40 -0.81 -10.99
C GLU A 120 16.64 -0.10 -10.44
N ARG A 121 16.69 1.23 -10.53
CA ARG A 121 17.81 2.02 -9.97
C ARG A 121 17.94 1.84 -8.45
N ALA A 122 16.82 1.70 -7.77
CA ALA A 122 16.80 1.47 -6.32
C ALA A 122 16.98 0.00 -5.93
N HIS A 123 17.12 -0.91 -6.90
CA HIS A 123 17.14 -2.36 -6.68
C HIS A 123 15.89 -2.86 -5.92
N ALA A 124 14.78 -2.16 -6.07
CA ALA A 124 13.50 -2.54 -5.51
C ALA A 124 12.80 -3.56 -6.42
N PRO A 125 11.98 -4.47 -5.88
CA PRO A 125 11.26 -5.45 -6.69
C PRO A 125 10.33 -4.76 -7.72
N PRO A 126 10.22 -5.26 -8.96
CA PRO A 126 9.25 -4.76 -9.92
C PRO A 126 7.81 -5.08 -9.47
N PRO A 127 6.82 -4.26 -9.85
CA PRO A 127 5.42 -4.57 -9.56
C PRO A 127 4.98 -5.83 -10.30
N ASN A 128 3.95 -6.49 -9.78
CA ASN A 128 3.28 -7.57 -10.49
C ASN A 128 2.36 -7.04 -11.58
N VAL A 129 1.62 -5.98 -11.27
CA VAL A 129 0.58 -5.42 -12.14
C VAL A 129 0.68 -3.90 -12.16
N ILE A 130 0.55 -3.33 -13.36
CA ILE A 130 0.37 -1.89 -13.59
C ILE A 130 -1.06 -1.68 -14.09
N VAL A 131 -1.81 -0.78 -13.47
CA VAL A 131 -3.18 -0.44 -13.85
C VAL A 131 -3.22 0.98 -14.39
N TYR A 132 -3.73 1.16 -15.61
CA TYR A 132 -3.83 2.43 -16.30
C TYR A 132 -5.23 3.03 -16.10
N THR A 133 -5.32 4.14 -15.36
CA THR A 133 -6.60 4.66 -14.85
C THR A 133 -7.21 5.78 -15.69
N GLY A 134 -6.47 6.28 -16.67
CA GLY A 134 -6.81 7.45 -17.50
C GLY A 134 -6.21 8.77 -17.01
N ARG A 135 -5.73 8.85 -15.77
CA ARG A 135 -5.06 10.06 -15.22
C ARG A 135 -3.74 9.75 -14.53
N GLY A 136 -3.41 8.47 -14.43
CA GLY A 136 -2.30 7.97 -13.65
C GLY A 136 -2.30 6.45 -13.64
N ILE A 137 -1.40 5.88 -12.85
CA ILE A 137 -1.18 4.45 -12.74
C ILE A 137 -1.30 3.96 -11.29
N HIS A 138 -1.83 2.76 -11.11
CA HIS A 138 -1.62 2.01 -9.88
C HIS A 138 -0.60 0.91 -10.12
N LEU A 139 0.30 0.73 -9.18
CA LEU A 139 1.26 -0.36 -9.15
C LEU A 139 0.84 -1.30 -8.03
N TYR A 140 0.86 -2.62 -8.28
CA TYR A 140 0.58 -3.63 -7.27
C TYR A 140 1.74 -4.61 -7.14
N TRP A 141 2.13 -4.91 -5.90
CA TRP A 141 2.94 -6.07 -5.54
C TRP A 141 2.06 -7.05 -4.79
N THR A 142 1.66 -8.13 -5.45
CA THR A 142 0.71 -9.12 -4.95
C THR A 142 1.42 -10.16 -4.09
N LEU A 143 0.79 -10.52 -2.98
CA LEU A 143 1.35 -11.47 -2.04
C LEU A 143 0.93 -12.90 -2.39
N SER A 144 1.84 -13.85 -2.18
CA SER A 144 1.59 -15.30 -2.27
C SER A 144 0.69 -15.76 -1.13
N GLU A 145 0.85 -15.17 0.05
CA GLU A 145 0.00 -15.36 1.21
C GLU A 145 -0.45 -14.00 1.78
N ALA A 146 -1.75 -13.84 2.01
CA ALA A 146 -2.27 -12.63 2.62
C ALA A 146 -1.83 -12.50 4.08
N LEU A 147 -1.40 -11.30 4.48
CA LEU A 147 -0.92 -11.05 5.83
C LEU A 147 -2.06 -10.83 6.82
N PRO A 148 -1.90 -11.25 8.09
CA PRO A 148 -2.82 -10.86 9.14
C PRO A 148 -2.70 -9.36 9.45
N ALA A 149 -3.76 -8.76 9.99
CA ALA A 149 -3.78 -7.36 10.42
C ALA A 149 -2.62 -6.97 11.36
N ALA A 150 -2.09 -7.91 12.15
CA ALA A 150 -0.94 -7.70 13.02
C ALA A 150 0.35 -7.28 12.27
N ALA A 151 0.47 -7.60 10.98
CA ALA A 151 1.60 -7.21 10.14
C ALA A 151 1.52 -5.76 9.63
N LEU A 152 0.40 -5.06 9.88
CA LEU A 152 0.14 -3.71 9.38
C LEU A 152 1.29 -2.72 9.61
N PRO A 153 1.94 -2.64 10.79
CA PRO A 153 3.02 -1.66 10.99
C PRO A 153 4.22 -1.86 10.04
N ARG A 154 4.60 -3.12 9.77
CA ARG A 154 5.70 -3.44 8.85
C ARG A 154 5.27 -3.22 7.41
N TRP A 155 4.05 -3.63 7.04
CA TRP A 155 3.48 -3.35 5.72
C TRP A 155 3.43 -1.84 5.42
N GLN A 156 3.01 -1.02 6.40
CA GLN A 156 2.98 0.43 6.27
C GLN A 156 4.38 1.04 6.09
N ALA A 157 5.41 0.44 6.70
CA ALA A 157 6.79 0.86 6.50
C ALA A 157 7.22 0.63 5.04
N CYS A 158 6.92 -0.54 4.48
CA CYS A 158 7.19 -0.83 3.07
C CYS A 158 6.41 0.11 2.14
N GLN A 159 5.13 0.36 2.43
CA GLN A 159 4.32 1.30 1.67
C GLN A 159 4.89 2.69 1.63
N ARG A 160 5.25 3.25 2.80
CA ARG A 160 5.85 4.59 2.85
C ARG A 160 7.16 4.65 2.08
N ALA A 161 7.97 3.59 2.11
CA ALA A 161 9.21 3.51 1.35
C ALA A 161 8.95 3.50 -0.16
N LEU A 162 8.03 2.67 -0.64
CA LEU A 162 7.65 2.63 -2.07
C LEU A 162 7.02 3.93 -2.54
N VAL A 163 6.07 4.48 -1.79
CA VAL A 163 5.43 5.77 -2.09
C VAL A 163 6.45 6.89 -2.18
N LYS A 164 7.41 6.93 -1.25
CA LYS A 164 8.51 7.91 -1.28
C LYS A 164 9.42 7.71 -2.49
N LEU A 165 9.80 6.46 -2.77
CA LEU A 165 10.68 6.12 -3.90
C LEU A 165 10.06 6.54 -5.24
N LEU A 166 8.76 6.29 -5.39
CA LEU A 166 8.01 6.50 -6.63
C LEU A 166 7.30 7.84 -6.72
N GLN A 167 7.41 8.68 -5.68
CA GLN A 167 6.72 9.96 -5.58
C GLN A 167 5.19 9.82 -5.76
N GLY A 168 4.62 8.71 -5.28
CA GLY A 168 3.18 8.44 -5.36
C GLY A 168 2.36 9.23 -4.33
N ASP A 169 1.04 9.11 -4.40
CA ASP A 169 0.11 9.72 -3.45
C ASP A 169 0.43 9.25 -2.02
N PRO A 170 0.76 10.17 -1.08
CA PRO A 170 1.00 9.84 0.32
C PRO A 170 -0.13 9.04 0.98
N GLN A 171 -1.37 9.19 0.52
CA GLN A 171 -2.52 8.45 1.03
C GLN A 171 -2.47 6.95 0.71
N SER A 172 -1.63 6.53 -0.25
CA SER A 172 -1.40 5.11 -0.56
C SER A 172 -0.86 4.31 0.64
N ALA A 173 -0.29 4.98 1.65
CA ALA A 173 0.18 4.33 2.88
C ALA A 173 -0.96 3.87 3.84
N ASP A 174 -2.22 4.17 3.53
CA ASP A 174 -3.39 3.68 4.28
C ASP A 174 -3.85 2.32 3.73
N ALA A 175 -4.04 1.34 4.62
CA ALA A 175 -4.51 -0.02 4.28
C ALA A 175 -6.00 -0.08 3.88
N THR A 176 -6.76 1.00 4.08
CA THR A 176 -8.20 1.08 3.80
C THR A 176 -8.54 1.74 2.45
N ARG A 177 -7.51 2.01 1.62
CA ARG A 177 -7.66 2.69 0.33
C ARG A 177 -8.54 1.91 -0.62
N VAL A 178 -9.24 2.66 -1.47
CA VAL A 178 -9.93 2.13 -2.64
C VAL A 178 -9.20 2.64 -3.88
N LEU A 179 -8.92 1.74 -4.80
CA LEU A 179 -8.24 2.02 -6.06
C LEU A 179 -9.18 1.71 -7.22
N ARG A 180 -9.03 2.42 -8.33
CA ARG A 180 -9.92 2.27 -9.49
C ARG A 180 -9.85 0.84 -10.02
N MET A 181 -11.02 0.28 -10.34
CA MET A 181 -11.18 -1.13 -10.67
C MET A 181 -10.95 -1.38 -12.16
N ILE A 182 -10.17 -2.41 -12.51
CA ILE A 182 -9.94 -2.84 -13.90
C ILE A 182 -11.27 -3.17 -14.58
N GLY A 183 -11.39 -2.81 -15.86
CA GLY A 183 -12.57 -3.05 -16.68
C GLY A 183 -13.70 -2.04 -16.50
N THR A 184 -13.54 -1.06 -15.59
CA THR A 184 -14.47 0.05 -15.36
C THR A 184 -14.07 1.30 -16.17
N THR A 185 -14.84 2.38 -16.13
CA THR A 185 -14.51 3.63 -16.84
C THR A 185 -14.24 4.79 -15.89
N ASN A 186 -13.37 5.72 -16.28
CA ASN A 186 -13.07 6.93 -15.52
C ASN A 186 -13.73 8.16 -16.16
N THR A 187 -14.76 8.70 -15.52
CA THR A 187 -15.50 9.85 -16.07
C THR A 187 -14.65 11.12 -16.07
N LYS A 188 -13.66 11.23 -15.17
CA LYS A 188 -12.72 12.36 -15.12
C LYS A 188 -11.63 12.31 -16.20
N ALA A 189 -11.64 11.27 -17.04
CA ALA A 189 -10.71 11.05 -18.14
C ALA A 189 -11.47 10.69 -19.42
N ASN A 190 -12.54 11.43 -19.72
CA ASN A 190 -13.35 11.26 -20.94
C ASN A 190 -13.87 9.83 -21.14
N GLY A 191 -14.19 9.11 -20.05
CA GLY A 191 -14.69 7.74 -20.10
C GLY A 191 -13.61 6.68 -20.32
N TRP A 192 -12.33 6.99 -20.07
CA TRP A 192 -11.20 6.07 -20.20
C TRP A 192 -11.50 4.70 -19.58
N LYS A 193 -11.33 3.62 -20.36
CA LYS A 193 -11.46 2.25 -19.85
C LYS A 193 -10.21 1.88 -19.06
N VAL A 194 -10.38 1.53 -17.80
CA VAL A 194 -9.29 1.11 -16.92
C VAL A 194 -8.78 -0.24 -17.36
N THR A 195 -7.51 -0.29 -17.76
CA THR A 195 -6.82 -1.50 -18.22
C THR A 195 -5.65 -1.82 -17.31
N ALA A 196 -5.08 -3.01 -17.47
CA ALA A 196 -3.90 -3.41 -16.72
C ALA A 196 -2.95 -4.23 -17.58
N GLU A 197 -1.70 -4.23 -17.15
CA GLU A 197 -0.61 -5.02 -17.70
C GLU A 197 0.03 -5.82 -16.58
N VAL A 198 0.32 -7.09 -16.85
CA VAL A 198 1.06 -7.96 -15.94
C VAL A 198 2.54 -7.88 -16.29
N VAL A 199 3.33 -7.35 -15.37
CA VAL A 199 4.78 -7.21 -15.51
C VAL A 199 5.49 -8.46 -14.98
N VAL A 200 5.14 -8.87 -13.76
CA VAL A 200 5.65 -10.10 -13.14
C VAL A 200 4.47 -10.96 -12.67
N PRO A 201 4.23 -12.14 -13.28
CA PRO A 201 3.10 -12.98 -12.90
C PRO A 201 3.31 -13.73 -11.56
N GLN A 202 4.56 -13.90 -11.12
CA GLN A 202 4.88 -14.57 -9.85
C GLN A 202 4.60 -13.66 -8.65
N ARG A 203 3.77 -14.13 -7.72
CA ARG A 203 3.49 -13.45 -6.45
C ARG A 203 4.71 -13.48 -5.53
N TYR A 204 4.87 -12.44 -4.72
CA TYR A 204 5.96 -12.35 -3.75
C TYR A 204 5.56 -12.87 -2.38
N THR A 205 6.50 -13.40 -1.62
CA THR A 205 6.34 -13.43 -0.16
C THR A 205 6.53 -12.02 0.40
N PHE A 206 5.91 -11.73 1.55
CA PHE A 206 6.08 -10.41 2.15
C PHE A 206 7.49 -10.16 2.69
N ASP A 207 8.18 -11.21 3.16
CA ASP A 207 9.54 -11.06 3.68
C ASP A 207 10.52 -10.71 2.54
N GLU A 208 10.39 -11.30 1.35
CA GLU A 208 11.18 -10.91 0.17
C GLU A 208 10.99 -9.42 -0.18
N LEU A 209 9.74 -8.94 -0.22
CA LEU A 209 9.46 -7.53 -0.48
C LEU A 209 10.03 -6.63 0.63
N ALA A 210 9.79 -6.99 1.90
CA ALA A 210 10.20 -6.17 3.02
C ALA A 210 11.73 -6.06 3.12
N ASP A 211 12.46 -7.13 2.85
CA ASP A 211 13.93 -7.13 2.92
C ASP A 211 14.55 -6.37 1.74
N ALA A 212 13.92 -6.36 0.57
CA ALA A 212 14.38 -5.56 -0.57
C ALA A 212 14.01 -4.07 -0.48
N ILE A 213 12.90 -3.72 0.20
CA ILE A 213 12.38 -2.34 0.26
C ILE A 213 12.90 -1.58 1.50
N LEU A 214 13.03 -2.25 2.64
CA LEU A 214 13.37 -1.60 3.91
C LEU A 214 14.89 -1.53 4.10
N PRO A 215 15.40 -0.47 4.75
CA PRO A 215 16.85 -0.29 4.96
C PRO A 215 17.45 -1.26 5.98
N PHE A 216 16.62 -1.94 6.77
CA PHE A 216 17.06 -2.89 7.79
C PHE A 216 16.13 -4.11 7.79
N THR A 217 16.75 -5.28 7.87
CA THR A 217 16.08 -6.56 8.04
C THR A 217 15.46 -6.70 9.43
N ARG A 218 14.57 -7.69 9.59
CA ARG A 218 13.96 -7.98 10.89
C ARG A 218 14.98 -8.36 11.96
N ALA A 219 16.06 -9.05 11.59
CA ALA A 219 17.13 -9.43 12.50
C ALA A 219 17.89 -8.18 12.98
N GLU A 220 18.27 -7.30 12.06
CA GLU A 220 18.96 -6.05 12.39
C GLU A 220 18.09 -5.12 13.25
N ILE A 221 16.79 -5.02 12.98
CA ILE A 221 15.87 -4.24 13.82
C ILE A 221 15.84 -4.81 15.24
N ARG A 222 15.82 -6.15 15.41
CA ARG A 222 15.87 -6.80 16.72
C ARG A 222 17.19 -6.50 17.43
N ASP A 223 18.31 -6.55 16.73
CA ASP A 223 19.64 -6.26 17.28
C ASP A 223 19.80 -4.79 17.66
N ILE A 224 19.34 -3.87 16.82
CA ILE A 224 19.29 -2.43 17.11
C ILE A 224 18.42 -2.17 18.34
N SER A 225 17.26 -2.82 18.43
CA SER A 225 16.34 -2.69 19.57
C SER A 225 16.95 -3.26 20.86
N ALA A 226 17.59 -4.42 20.80
CA ALA A 226 18.29 -5.04 21.92
C ALA A 226 19.49 -4.20 22.37
N ALA A 227 20.26 -3.63 21.44
CA ALA A 227 21.36 -2.73 21.73
C ALA A 227 20.88 -1.42 22.37
N ARG A 228 19.75 -0.86 21.90
CA ARG A 228 19.09 0.31 22.52
C ARG A 228 18.60 -0.01 23.93
N ALA A 229 17.95 -1.15 24.13
CA ALA A 229 17.49 -1.61 25.46
C ALA A 229 18.67 -1.80 26.43
N LYS A 230 19.77 -2.44 25.99
CA LYS A 230 21.01 -2.57 26.77
C LYS A 230 21.63 -1.20 27.10
N LYS A 231 21.66 -0.25 26.16
CA LYS A 231 22.13 1.12 26.40
C LYS A 231 21.25 1.86 27.41
N GLN A 232 19.92 1.75 27.32
CA GLN A 232 18.99 2.36 28.28
C GLN A 232 19.14 1.73 29.67
N ALA A 233 19.26 0.41 29.76
CA ALA A 233 19.53 -0.28 31.03
C ALA A 233 20.87 0.16 31.65
N LYS A 234 21.91 0.37 30.81
CA LYS A 234 23.23 0.84 31.25
C LYS A 234 23.27 2.33 31.61
N GLN A 235 22.45 3.17 30.97
CA GLN A 235 22.32 4.58 31.34
C GLN A 235 21.62 4.80 32.68
N GLY A 236 21.01 3.75 33.25
CA GLY A 236 20.26 3.82 34.49
C GLY A 236 19.02 4.68 34.34
N ASN A 237 17.98 4.36 35.10
CA ASN A 237 16.86 5.27 35.26
C ASN A 237 17.39 6.48 36.05
N ARG A 238 17.99 7.47 35.37
CA ARG A 238 18.19 8.80 35.95
C ARG A 238 16.79 9.30 36.26
N LYS A 239 16.29 8.98 37.47
CA LYS A 239 15.12 9.64 38.03
C LYS A 239 15.40 11.12 37.83
N ALA A 240 14.55 11.80 37.09
CA ALA A 240 14.53 13.25 37.14
C ALA A 240 14.27 13.58 38.62
N SER A 241 15.34 13.85 39.38
CA SER A 241 15.22 14.24 40.77
C SER A 241 14.87 15.72 40.74
N GLY A 242 13.57 15.98 40.70
CA GLY A 242 13.01 17.30 40.67
C GLY A 242 11.51 17.18 40.79
N THR A 243 10.93 17.93 41.71
CA THR A 243 9.51 18.23 41.70
C THR A 243 9.15 18.98 40.43
N ILE A 244 7.86 19.04 40.09
CA ILE A 244 7.39 19.90 39.00
C ILE A 244 7.82 21.37 39.22
N PHE A 245 7.97 21.79 40.49
CA PHE A 245 8.45 23.12 40.87
C PHE A 245 9.92 23.35 40.50
N ASP A 246 10.78 22.35 40.62
CA ASP A 246 12.20 22.46 40.23
C ASP A 246 12.32 22.70 38.72
N ARG A 247 11.47 22.04 37.93
CA ARG A 247 11.40 22.28 36.47
C ARG A 247 10.90 23.69 36.15
N TRP A 248 9.82 24.14 36.81
CA TRP A 248 9.29 25.49 36.61
C TRP A 248 10.27 26.57 37.06
N HIS A 249 11.06 26.31 38.10
CA HIS A 249 12.09 27.23 38.57
C HIS A 249 13.20 27.41 37.53
N LEU A 250 13.66 26.34 36.88
CA LEU A 250 14.63 26.43 35.79
C LEU A 250 14.09 27.19 34.58
N VAL A 251 12.83 26.93 34.18
CA VAL A 251 12.15 27.68 33.11
C VAL A 251 12.04 29.17 33.47
N TYR A 252 11.69 29.48 34.72
CA TYR A 252 11.61 30.86 35.22
C TYR A 252 12.98 31.55 35.19
N GLN A 253 14.05 30.88 35.61
CA GLN A 253 15.41 31.41 35.55
C GLN A 253 15.85 31.71 34.11
N ASP A 254 15.56 30.81 33.16
CA ASP A 254 15.87 31.03 31.75
C ASP A 254 15.05 32.19 31.17
N LEU A 255 13.77 32.29 31.52
CA LEU A 255 12.95 33.43 31.12
C LEU A 255 13.49 34.76 31.65
N HIS A 256 13.92 34.81 32.92
CA HIS A 256 14.59 35.99 33.48
C HIS A 256 15.89 36.32 32.76
N ARG A 257 16.71 35.31 32.47
CA ARG A 257 17.96 35.52 31.72
C ARG A 257 17.70 36.05 30.30
N ILE A 258 16.65 35.57 29.63
CA ILE A 258 16.22 36.09 28.32
C ILE A 258 15.72 37.53 28.46
N LEU A 259 14.96 37.82 29.50
CA LEU A 259 14.37 39.13 29.75
C LEU A 259 15.44 40.18 30.10
N ASP A 260 16.40 39.83 30.95
CA ASP A 260 17.58 40.65 31.25
C ASP A 260 18.42 40.91 30.00
N PHE A 261 18.56 39.90 29.13
CA PHE A 261 19.34 40.03 27.89
C PHE A 261 18.64 40.87 26.82
N HIS A 262 17.31 40.90 26.79
CA HIS A 262 16.53 41.62 25.77
C HIS A 262 15.94 42.95 26.25
N TRP A 263 15.87 43.18 27.56
CA TRP A 263 15.17 44.33 28.12
C TRP A 263 15.90 44.88 29.36
N PHE A 264 17.02 45.56 29.13
CA PHE A 264 17.76 46.28 30.17
C PHE A 264 16.88 47.35 30.82
N GLY A 265 16.35 47.05 32.02
CA GLY A 265 15.51 47.96 32.80
C GLY A 265 14.07 47.50 33.07
N GLY A 266 13.69 46.30 32.62
CA GLY A 266 12.37 45.69 32.88
C GLY A 266 11.28 46.08 31.86
N VAL A 267 10.34 45.17 31.62
CA VAL A 267 9.18 45.39 30.72
C VAL A 267 8.37 46.59 31.22
N PRO A 268 7.99 47.56 30.37
CA PRO A 268 7.15 48.69 30.79
C PRO A 268 5.80 48.25 31.36
#